data_AF-A0A529NRF6-F1
#
_entry.id   AF-A0A529NRF6-F1
#
_cell.length_a   1.000
_cell.length_b   1.000
_cell.length_c   1.000
_cell.angle_alpha   90.00
_cell.angle_beta   90.00
_cell.angle_gamma   90.00
#
_symmetry.space_group_name_H-M   'P 1'
#
loop_
_entity.id
_entity.type
_entity.pdbx_description
1 polymer ?
#
loop_
_entity_poly.entity_id
_entity_poly.type
_entity_poly.pdbx_seq_one_letter_code
_entity_poly.pdbx_strand_id
1 'polypeptide(L)'
;VSGGGKSTFLIETLFKAASRRIMGSREHPAEHDRIEGLEFLDKVIDIDQSPIGRTPRSNPATYTGAFTPIRDWFAGLPEAKARGYQPGRFSFNVKGGRCEACQGDGVIKIEMHFLPDVYVTCDVCHGKRYNRETLDVLFKGKSIADVLDMTVEEGVDFFAAVPGVRDKLETLKQVGLGYIH
;
A
#
# COMPACT_ATOMS: atom_id res chain seq x y z
N VAL A 1 -16.42 -24.52 16.35
CA VAL A 1 -16.03 -25.75 15.63
C VAL A 1 -15.53 -25.39 14.23
N SER A 2 -14.29 -25.77 13.90
CA SER A 2 -13.79 -25.69 12.52
C SER A 2 -14.54 -26.71 11.66
N GLY A 3 -14.82 -26.42 10.39
CA GLY A 3 -15.58 -27.31 9.50
C GLY A 3 -17.11 -27.20 9.55
N GLY A 4 -17.68 -26.31 10.37
CA GLY A 4 -19.14 -26.12 10.46
C GLY A 4 -19.80 -25.36 9.30
N GLY A 5 -19.19 -25.32 8.11
CA GLY A 5 -19.78 -24.69 6.92
C GLY A 5 -19.80 -23.16 6.86
N LYS A 6 -19.22 -22.44 7.83
CA LYS A 6 -19.23 -20.96 7.86
C LYS A 6 -18.68 -20.32 6.58
N SER A 7 -17.53 -20.79 6.10
CA SER A 7 -16.92 -20.25 4.88
C SER A 7 -17.74 -20.60 3.63
N THR A 8 -18.32 -21.80 3.58
CA THR A 8 -19.23 -22.20 2.50
C THR A 8 -20.45 -21.29 2.44
N PHE A 9 -21.04 -20.97 3.59
CA PHE A 9 -22.19 -20.08 3.65
C PHE A 9 -21.82 -18.63 3.31
N LEU A 10 -20.85 -18.04 4.02
CA LEU A 10 -20.54 -16.62 3.88
C LEU A 10 -19.80 -16.28 2.58
N ILE A 11 -18.75 -17.03 2.25
CA ILE A 11 -17.83 -16.71 1.15
C ILE A 11 -18.33 -17.37 -0.13
N GLU A 12 -18.50 -18.70 -0.11
CA GLU A 12 -18.81 -19.46 -1.32
C GLU A 12 -20.25 -19.25 -1.80
N THR A 13 -21.19 -18.95 -0.91
CA THR A 13 -22.61 -18.77 -1.26
C THR A 13 -23.02 -17.30 -1.26
N LEU A 14 -23.08 -16.68 -0.07
CA LEU A 14 -23.67 -15.35 0.12
C LEU A 14 -22.87 -14.25 -0.59
N PHE A 15 -21.56 -14.18 -0.35
CA PHE A 15 -20.70 -13.16 -0.96
C PHE A 15 -20.68 -13.30 -2.49
N LYS A 16 -20.42 -14.49 -3.03
CA LYS A 16 -20.37 -14.71 -4.49
C LYS A 16 -21.70 -14.40 -5.17
N ALA A 17 -22.82 -14.80 -4.57
CA ALA A 17 -24.16 -14.53 -5.12
C ALA A 17 -24.47 -13.02 -5.10
N ALA A 18 -24.20 -12.35 -3.98
CA ALA A 18 -24.40 -10.92 -3.85
C ALA A 18 -23.47 -10.10 -4.75
N SER A 19 -22.19 -10.45 -4.80
CA SER A 19 -21.17 -9.84 -5.67
C SER A 19 -21.52 -10.00 -7.16
N ARG A 20 -22.03 -11.18 -7.56
CA ARG A 20 -22.51 -11.40 -8.92
C ARG A 20 -23.72 -10.53 -9.27
N ARG A 21 -24.70 -10.43 -8.38
CA ARG A 21 -25.94 -9.67 -8.64
C ARG A 21 -25.74 -8.15 -8.57
N ILE A 22 -24.97 -7.67 -7.60
CA ILE A 22 -24.81 -6.23 -7.30
C ILE A 22 -23.65 -5.63 -8.08
N MET A 23 -22.53 -6.36 -8.21
CA MET A 23 -21.28 -5.84 -8.79
C MET A 23 -20.89 -6.50 -10.13
N GLY A 24 -21.68 -7.47 -10.64
CA GLY A 24 -21.42 -8.12 -11.92
C GLY A 24 -20.23 -9.10 -11.91
N SER A 25 -19.85 -9.64 -10.74
CA SER A 25 -18.79 -10.65 -10.64
C SER A 25 -19.10 -11.89 -11.50
N ARG A 26 -18.05 -12.49 -12.08
CA ARG A 26 -18.13 -13.74 -12.86
C ARG A 26 -18.02 -15.00 -12.00
N GLU A 27 -17.82 -14.84 -10.69
CA GLU A 27 -17.74 -15.98 -9.80
C GLU A 27 -19.09 -16.70 -9.69
N HIS A 28 -19.02 -18.02 -9.54
CA HIS A 28 -20.19 -18.86 -9.40
C HIS A 28 -20.41 -19.15 -7.90
N PRO A 29 -21.56 -18.75 -7.33
CA PRO A 29 -21.88 -19.13 -5.96
C PRO A 29 -22.12 -20.64 -5.86
N ALA A 30 -21.94 -21.19 -4.67
CA ALA A 30 -22.38 -22.54 -4.35
C ALA A 30 -23.91 -22.68 -4.48
N GLU A 31 -24.38 -23.93 -4.52
CA GLU A 31 -25.79 -24.25 -4.69
C GLU A 31 -26.65 -23.62 -3.59
N HIS A 32 -27.69 -22.89 -4.00
CA HIS A 32 -28.69 -22.27 -3.14
C HIS A 32 -29.95 -21.99 -3.95
N ASP A 33 -31.11 -21.96 -3.29
CA ASP A 33 -32.39 -21.73 -3.97
C ASP A 33 -32.58 -20.27 -4.40
N ARG A 34 -32.51 -19.33 -3.43
CA ARG A 34 -32.67 -17.88 -3.67
C ARG A 34 -32.11 -17.04 -2.53
N ILE A 35 -31.77 -15.79 -2.86
CA ILE A 35 -31.42 -14.72 -1.91
C ILE A 35 -32.27 -13.49 -2.22
N GLU A 36 -33.03 -13.03 -1.23
CA GLU A 36 -33.93 -11.87 -1.31
C GLU A 36 -33.31 -10.68 -0.54
N GLY A 37 -33.70 -9.44 -0.88
CA GLY A 37 -33.24 -8.23 -0.18
C GLY A 37 -31.90 -7.67 -0.66
N LEU A 38 -31.31 -8.23 -1.73
CA LEU A 38 -30.08 -7.70 -2.33
C LEU A 38 -30.30 -6.33 -3.00
N GLU A 39 -31.54 -5.96 -3.29
CA GLU A 39 -31.95 -4.64 -3.78
C GLU A 39 -31.73 -3.51 -2.77
N PHE A 40 -31.52 -3.81 -1.49
CA PHE A 40 -31.21 -2.82 -0.45
C PHE A 40 -29.71 -2.52 -0.33
N LEU A 41 -28.87 -3.14 -1.17
CA LEU A 41 -27.42 -3.06 -1.08
C LEU A 41 -26.83 -2.52 -2.39
N ASP A 42 -26.02 -1.47 -2.28
CA ASP A 42 -25.31 -0.89 -3.44
C ASP A 42 -23.97 -1.57 -3.74
N LYS A 43 -23.35 -2.18 -2.72
CA LYS A 43 -22.02 -2.77 -2.84
C LYS A 43 -21.81 -3.87 -1.79
N VAL A 44 -21.03 -4.88 -2.15
CA VAL A 44 -20.55 -5.91 -1.24
C VAL A 44 -19.04 -5.98 -1.34
N ILE A 45 -18.34 -5.86 -0.21
CA ILE A 45 -16.88 -5.88 -0.15
C ILE A 45 -16.47 -7.02 0.76
N ASP A 46 -15.65 -7.92 0.24
CA ASP A 46 -14.96 -8.91 1.06
C ASP A 46 -13.63 -8.32 1.52
N ILE A 47 -13.37 -8.39 2.82
CA ILE A 47 -12.13 -7.97 3.45
C ILE A 47 -11.53 -9.21 4.09
N ASP A 48 -10.52 -9.77 3.44
CA ASP A 48 -9.89 -11.03 3.82
C ASP A 48 -8.45 -10.84 4.33
N GLN A 49 -7.77 -11.96 4.57
CA GLN A 49 -6.37 -11.98 4.98
C GLN A 49 -5.41 -12.23 3.81
N SER A 50 -5.87 -12.06 2.57
CA SER A 50 -4.98 -12.19 1.42
C SER A 50 -3.91 -11.07 1.46
N PRO A 51 -2.68 -11.34 0.99
CA PRO A 51 -1.64 -10.33 0.99
C PRO A 51 -2.04 -9.11 0.15
N ILE A 52 -1.85 -7.91 0.72
CA ILE A 52 -2.08 -6.61 0.07
C ILE A 52 -1.34 -6.47 -1.28
N GLY A 53 -0.20 -7.13 -1.42
CA GLY A 53 0.51 -7.24 -2.69
C GLY A 53 1.55 -8.34 -2.66
N ARG A 54 2.04 -8.69 -3.85
CA ARG A 54 3.00 -9.79 -4.04
C ARG A 54 4.43 -9.32 -4.28
N THR A 55 4.67 -8.01 -4.20
CA THR A 55 5.98 -7.40 -4.49
C THR A 55 6.40 -6.48 -3.35
N PRO A 56 7.72 -6.24 -3.16
CA PRO A 56 8.22 -5.29 -2.17
C PRO A 56 7.74 -3.83 -2.34
N ARG A 57 7.10 -3.51 -3.47
CA ARG A 57 6.54 -2.18 -3.78
C ARG A 57 5.20 -1.90 -3.12
N SER A 58 4.51 -2.95 -2.68
CA SER A 58 3.24 -2.84 -1.95
C SER A 58 3.54 -2.65 -0.47
N ASN A 59 3.14 -1.50 0.07
CA ASN A 59 3.30 -1.15 1.48
C ASN A 59 2.03 -0.40 1.96
N PRO A 60 1.88 -0.16 3.26
CA PRO A 60 0.67 0.48 3.80
C PRO A 60 0.38 1.84 3.16
N ALA A 61 1.40 2.65 2.90
CA ALA A 61 1.25 3.96 2.28
C ALA A 61 0.76 3.87 0.81
N THR A 62 1.25 2.91 0.03
CA THR A 62 0.79 2.73 -1.36
C THR A 62 -0.62 2.12 -1.42
N TYR A 63 -0.94 1.20 -0.52
CA TYR A 63 -2.25 0.53 -0.49
C TYR A 63 -3.38 1.44 -0.03
N THR A 64 -3.16 2.23 1.02
CA THR A 64 -4.15 3.21 1.51
C THR A 64 -4.27 4.46 0.64
N GLY A 65 -3.39 4.61 -0.35
CA GLY A 65 -3.30 5.81 -1.19
C GLY A 65 -2.72 7.02 -0.46
N ALA A 66 -2.08 6.86 0.70
CA ALA A 66 -1.38 7.92 1.42
C ALA A 66 -0.10 8.37 0.69
N PHE A 67 0.50 7.50 -0.13
CA PHE A 67 1.76 7.81 -0.79
C PHE A 67 1.66 8.91 -1.84
N THR A 68 0.53 9.04 -2.55
CA THR A 68 0.35 10.14 -3.52
C THR A 68 0.39 11.52 -2.87
N PRO A 69 -0.44 11.84 -1.85
CA PRO A 69 -0.36 13.15 -1.20
C PRO A 69 0.99 13.40 -0.50
N ILE A 70 1.69 12.35 -0.03
CA ILE A 70 3.08 12.49 0.46
C ILE A 70 4.01 12.97 -0.67
N ARG A 71 3.96 12.34 -1.85
CA ARG A 71 4.80 12.75 -3.00
C ARG A 71 4.49 14.17 -3.46
N ASP A 72 3.21 14.53 -3.51
CA ASP A 72 2.77 15.87 -3.88
C ASP A 72 3.28 16.90 -2.88
N TRP A 73 3.26 16.57 -1.59
CA TRP A 73 3.84 17.40 -0.53
C TRP A 73 5.34 17.63 -0.73
N PHE A 74 6.11 16.56 -0.97
CA PHE A 74 7.55 16.67 -1.20
C PHE A 74 7.89 17.48 -2.46
N ALA A 75 7.13 17.32 -3.54
CA ALA A 75 7.28 18.15 -4.74
C ALA A 75 6.93 19.63 -4.51
N GLY A 76 6.09 19.91 -3.51
CA GLY A 76 5.71 21.26 -3.10
C GLY A 76 6.79 22.04 -2.33
N LEU A 77 7.81 21.35 -1.80
CA LEU A 77 8.86 21.95 -0.97
C LEU A 77 9.75 22.93 -1.77
N PRO A 78 10.27 24.00 -1.13
CA PRO A 78 11.13 24.97 -1.81
C PRO A 78 12.32 24.35 -2.55
N GLU A 79 13.01 23.40 -1.90
CA GLU A 79 14.17 22.69 -2.47
C GLU A 79 13.79 21.86 -3.71
N ALA A 80 12.66 21.15 -3.64
CA ALA A 80 12.14 20.38 -4.77
C ALA A 80 11.77 21.30 -5.94
N LYS A 81 11.09 22.42 -5.66
CA LYS A 81 10.72 23.43 -6.66
C LYS A 81 11.94 24.06 -7.33
N ALA A 82 12.96 24.42 -6.54
CA ALA A 82 14.19 25.00 -7.07
C ALA A 82 14.93 24.03 -8.03
N ARG A 83 14.85 22.72 -7.76
CA ARG A 83 15.42 21.66 -8.62
C ARG A 83 14.48 21.19 -9.74
N GLY A 84 13.27 21.77 -9.85
CA GLY A 84 12.26 21.37 -10.83
C GLY A 84 11.66 19.97 -10.59
N TYR A 85 11.80 19.41 -9.39
CA TYR A 85 11.32 18.06 -9.08
C TYR A 85 9.79 18.01 -9.01
N GLN A 86 9.23 17.07 -9.75
CA GLN A 86 7.81 16.76 -9.79
C GLN A 86 7.48 15.56 -8.87
N PRO A 87 6.19 15.28 -8.58
CA PRO A 87 5.80 14.13 -7.74
C PRO A 87 6.33 12.77 -8.23
N GLY A 88 6.66 12.66 -9.52
CA GLY A 88 7.31 11.49 -10.10
C GLY A 88 8.73 11.24 -9.58
N ARG A 89 9.50 12.28 -9.24
CA ARG A 89 10.83 12.16 -8.61
C ARG A 89 10.75 11.39 -7.29
N PHE A 90 9.68 11.61 -6.55
CA PHE A 90 9.43 11.04 -5.24
C PHE A 90 8.71 9.69 -5.28
N SER A 91 8.63 9.04 -6.45
CA SER A 91 8.04 7.71 -6.60
C SER A 91 9.12 6.68 -6.88
N PHE A 92 9.25 5.69 -5.99
CA PHE A 92 10.15 4.55 -6.22
C PHE A 92 9.68 3.64 -7.39
N ASN A 93 8.46 3.82 -7.89
CA ASN A 93 7.91 3.00 -8.97
C ASN A 93 8.32 3.44 -10.38
N VAL A 94 8.88 4.65 -10.55
CA VAL A 94 9.21 5.23 -11.85
C VAL A 94 10.66 5.72 -11.90
N LYS A 95 11.25 5.73 -13.10
CA LYS A 95 12.60 6.24 -13.32
C LYS A 95 12.70 7.72 -12.96
N GLY A 96 13.88 8.13 -12.49
CA GLY A 96 14.21 9.53 -12.20
C GLY A 96 14.78 9.73 -10.80
N GLY A 97 13.98 9.53 -9.75
CA GLY A 97 14.44 9.67 -8.37
C GLY A 97 14.67 8.37 -7.61
N ARG A 98 14.14 7.24 -8.12
CA ARG A 98 14.40 5.92 -7.53
C ARG A 98 15.87 5.52 -7.66
N CYS A 99 16.28 4.56 -6.85
CA CYS A 99 17.55 3.86 -7.05
C CYS A 99 17.44 2.93 -8.26
N GLU A 100 18.25 3.15 -9.30
CA GLU A 100 18.20 2.31 -10.49
C GLU A 100 18.83 0.93 -10.29
N ALA A 101 19.77 0.78 -9.34
CA ALA A 101 20.40 -0.52 -9.05
C ALA A 101 19.37 -1.58 -8.57
N CYS A 102 18.43 -1.19 -7.71
CA CYS A 102 17.32 -2.06 -7.27
C CYS A 102 15.99 -1.72 -7.91
N GLN A 103 15.98 -0.85 -8.92
CA GLN A 103 14.76 -0.35 -9.59
C GLN A 103 13.68 0.18 -8.63
N GLY A 104 14.08 0.70 -7.46
CA GLY A 104 13.19 1.22 -6.42
C GLY A 104 12.66 0.20 -5.41
N ASP A 105 13.02 -1.09 -5.52
CA ASP A 105 12.53 -2.12 -4.59
C ASP A 105 13.18 -1.99 -3.21
N GLY A 106 14.42 -1.48 -3.16
CA GLY A 106 15.26 -1.41 -1.95
C GLY A 106 15.97 -2.74 -1.65
N VAL A 107 15.57 -3.80 -2.32
CA VAL A 107 16.15 -5.15 -2.25
C VAL A 107 16.48 -5.64 -3.66
N ILE A 108 17.41 -6.58 -3.77
CA ILE A 108 17.75 -7.32 -4.97
C ILE A 108 17.26 -8.75 -4.79
N LYS A 109 16.48 -9.23 -5.75
CA LYS A 109 16.00 -10.61 -5.80
C LYS A 109 17.10 -11.50 -6.36
N ILE A 110 17.52 -12.51 -5.62
CA ILE A 110 18.44 -13.55 -6.05
C ILE A 110 17.62 -14.79 -6.37
N GLU A 111 17.61 -15.18 -7.64
CA GLU A 111 16.87 -16.34 -8.10
C GLU A 111 17.63 -17.63 -7.80
N MET A 112 16.93 -18.56 -7.16
CA MET A 112 17.52 -19.81 -6.69
C MET A 112 16.89 -20.97 -7.46
N HIS A 113 17.70 -21.87 -8.02
CA HIS A 113 17.18 -22.96 -8.87
C HIS A 113 16.31 -23.99 -8.12
N PHE A 114 16.53 -24.18 -6.82
CA PHE A 114 15.90 -25.25 -6.03
C PHE A 114 15.31 -24.78 -4.70
N LEU A 115 15.53 -23.52 -4.34
CA LEU A 115 15.06 -22.90 -3.11
C LEU A 115 14.17 -21.71 -3.44
N PRO A 116 13.33 -21.25 -2.51
CA PRO A 116 12.65 -19.98 -2.68
C PRO A 116 13.65 -18.86 -2.92
N ASP A 117 13.27 -17.90 -3.76
CA ASP A 117 14.07 -16.73 -4.06
C ASP A 117 14.39 -15.93 -2.79
N VAL A 118 15.62 -15.44 -2.70
CA VAL A 118 16.08 -14.67 -1.54
C VAL A 118 16.15 -13.19 -1.91
N TYR A 119 15.75 -12.32 -0.97
CA TYR A 119 15.87 -10.87 -1.12
C TYR A 119 17.01 -10.36 -0.26
N VAL A 120 17.95 -9.67 -0.88
CA VAL A 120 19.08 -9.03 -0.18
C VAL A 120 18.94 -7.52 -0.26
N THR A 121 19.21 -6.81 0.82
CA THR A 121 19.21 -5.34 0.82
C THR A 121 20.14 -4.80 -0.27
N CYS A 122 19.66 -3.83 -1.05
CA CYS A 122 20.46 -3.20 -2.08
C CYS A 122 21.68 -2.49 -1.46
N ASP A 123 22.86 -2.78 -1.97
CA ASP A 123 24.16 -2.22 -1.55
C ASP A 123 24.35 -0.75 -1.94
N VAL A 124 23.68 -0.27 -2.99
CA VAL A 124 23.79 1.11 -3.46
C VAL A 124 22.94 2.09 -2.64
N CYS A 125 21.68 1.72 -2.33
CA CYS A 125 20.76 2.60 -1.60
C CYS A 125 20.51 2.17 -0.16
N HIS A 126 21.09 1.05 0.28
CA HIS A 126 20.93 0.49 1.63
C HIS A 126 19.46 0.38 2.06
N GLY A 127 18.59 -0.06 1.14
CA GLY A 127 17.15 -0.20 1.38
C GLY A 127 16.33 1.08 1.23
N LYS A 128 16.94 2.26 1.07
CA LYS A 128 16.22 3.55 1.00
C LYS A 128 15.41 3.78 -0.28
N ARG A 129 15.53 2.92 -1.30
CA ARG A 129 14.76 2.95 -2.57
C ARG A 129 14.98 4.14 -3.50
N TYR A 130 15.68 5.19 -3.07
CA TYR A 130 15.93 6.40 -3.86
C TYR A 130 17.41 6.66 -4.09
N ASN A 131 17.72 7.50 -5.09
CA ASN A 131 19.05 8.07 -5.26
C ASN A 131 19.30 9.22 -4.28
N ARG A 132 20.58 9.54 -4.09
CA ARG A 132 21.03 10.53 -3.10
C ARG A 132 20.39 11.91 -3.32
N GLU A 133 20.29 12.36 -4.56
CA GLU A 133 19.77 13.70 -4.89
C GLU A 133 18.28 13.86 -4.56
N THR A 134 17.54 12.74 -4.51
CA THR A 134 16.13 12.73 -4.06
C THR A 134 16.05 12.73 -2.53
N LEU A 135 16.97 12.03 -1.85
CA LEU A 135 17.02 11.98 -0.38
C LEU A 135 17.46 13.31 0.24
N ASP A 136 18.15 14.17 -0.50
CA ASP A 136 18.54 15.51 -0.05
C ASP A 136 17.34 16.46 0.13
N VAL A 137 16.15 16.13 -0.39
CA VAL A 137 14.94 16.93 -0.17
C VAL A 137 14.30 16.51 1.16
N LEU A 138 14.29 17.43 2.12
CA LEU A 138 13.84 17.17 3.48
C LEU A 138 12.57 17.95 3.83
N PHE A 139 11.62 17.28 4.49
CA PHE A 139 10.51 17.91 5.19
C PHE A 139 10.73 17.72 6.70
N LYS A 140 10.77 18.81 7.48
CA LYS A 140 11.06 18.75 8.93
C LYS A 140 12.31 17.90 9.26
N GLY A 141 13.35 17.99 8.43
CA GLY A 141 14.59 17.23 8.60
C GLY A 141 14.54 15.75 8.20
N LYS A 142 13.46 15.29 7.57
CA LYS A 142 13.27 13.89 7.15
C LYS A 142 13.14 13.80 5.63
N SER A 143 13.87 12.87 5.01
CA SER A 143 13.73 12.57 3.58
C SER A 143 12.45 11.77 3.35
N ILE A 144 12.06 11.59 2.08
CA ILE A 144 10.90 10.74 1.76
C ILE A 144 11.11 9.28 2.18
N ALA A 145 12.36 8.78 2.17
CA ALA A 145 12.64 7.44 2.64
C ALA A 145 12.47 7.34 4.15
N ASP A 146 12.84 8.37 4.91
CA ASP A 146 12.65 8.37 6.36
C ASP A 146 11.17 8.48 6.73
N VAL A 147 10.38 9.22 5.93
CA VAL A 147 8.92 9.28 6.08
C VAL A 147 8.26 7.92 5.84
N LEU A 148 8.75 7.16 4.85
CA LEU A 148 8.26 5.80 4.57
C LEU A 148 8.75 4.74 5.55
N ASP A 149 9.66 5.10 6.46
CA ASP A 149 10.21 4.23 7.51
C ASP A 149 9.61 4.56 8.88
N MET A 150 8.75 5.59 8.96
CA MET A 150 8.00 5.92 10.18
C MET A 150 6.91 4.88 10.41
N THR A 151 6.62 4.61 11.68
CA THR A 151 5.37 3.95 12.03
C THR A 151 4.17 4.81 11.65
N VAL A 152 3.01 4.18 11.45
CA VAL A 152 1.75 4.91 11.23
C VAL A 152 1.50 5.94 12.33
N GLU A 153 1.77 5.59 13.60
CA GLU A 153 1.60 6.49 14.73
C GLU A 153 2.50 7.73 14.65
N GLU A 154 3.80 7.56 14.37
CA GLU A 154 4.72 8.68 14.13
C GLU A 154 4.27 9.52 12.91
N GLY A 155 3.78 8.85 11.86
CA GLY A 155 3.30 9.50 10.65
C GLY A 155 2.09 10.40 10.90
N VAL A 156 1.14 9.97 11.74
CA VAL A 156 -0.03 10.78 12.13
C VAL A 156 0.42 12.11 12.74
N ASP A 157 1.33 12.05 13.73
CA ASP A 157 1.83 13.24 14.43
C ASP A 157 2.68 14.11 13.50
N PHE A 158 3.55 13.48 12.69
CA PHE A 158 4.43 14.17 11.77
C PHE A 158 3.66 14.96 10.70
N PHE A 159 2.56 14.39 10.20
CA PHE A 159 1.66 14.99 9.21
C PHE A 159 0.43 15.68 9.82
N ALA A 160 0.44 16.04 11.10
CA ALA A 160 -0.71 16.69 11.76
C ALA A 160 -1.27 17.92 11.00
N ALA A 161 -0.39 18.67 10.30
CA ALA A 161 -0.73 19.85 9.49
C ALA A 161 -1.03 19.54 8.00
N VAL A 162 -1.08 18.27 7.60
CA VAL A 162 -1.31 17.80 6.22
C VAL A 162 -2.50 16.82 6.22
N PRO A 163 -3.75 17.31 6.23
CA PRO A 163 -4.94 16.47 6.40
C PRO A 163 -5.03 15.33 5.40
N GLY A 164 -4.68 15.57 4.13
CA GLY A 164 -4.74 14.56 3.07
C GLY A 164 -3.86 13.32 3.29
N VAL A 165 -2.82 13.43 4.12
CA VAL A 165 -1.99 12.30 4.58
C VAL A 165 -2.46 11.80 5.94
N ARG A 166 -2.60 12.72 6.92
CA ARG A 166 -2.99 12.41 8.30
C ARG A 166 -4.26 11.56 8.38
N ASP A 167 -5.32 11.93 7.67
CA ASP A 167 -6.63 11.27 7.80
C ASP A 167 -6.58 9.79 7.34
N LYS A 168 -5.70 9.47 6.38
CA LYS A 168 -5.47 8.08 5.93
C LYS A 168 -4.68 7.28 6.96
N LEU A 169 -3.67 7.90 7.58
CA LEU A 169 -2.89 7.27 8.64
C LEU A 169 -3.71 7.09 9.92
N GLU A 170 -4.59 8.03 10.25
CA GLU A 170 -5.51 7.94 11.39
C GLU A 170 -6.45 6.74 11.23
N THR A 171 -6.95 6.49 10.02
CA THR A 171 -7.76 5.29 9.73
C THR A 171 -7.00 4.01 10.04
N LEU A 172 -5.71 3.92 9.66
CA LEU A 172 -4.86 2.77 9.99
C LEU A 172 -4.64 2.65 11.50
N LYS A 173 -4.41 3.78 12.19
CA LYS A 173 -4.24 3.83 13.64
C LYS A 173 -5.49 3.31 14.37
N GLN A 174 -6.69 3.72 13.94
CA GLN A 174 -7.97 3.33 14.53
C GLN A 174 -8.26 1.82 14.43
N VAL A 175 -7.78 1.15 13.39
CA VAL A 175 -7.91 -0.32 13.24
C VAL A 175 -6.78 -1.09 13.96
N GLY A 176 -5.96 -0.40 14.76
CA GLY A 176 -4.91 -1.02 15.56
C GLY A 176 -3.58 -1.24 14.83
N LEU A 177 -3.38 -0.62 13.67
CA LEU A 177 -2.16 -0.74 12.86
C LEU A 177 -1.18 0.42 13.10
N GLY A 178 -1.16 1.01 14.30
CA GLY A 178 -0.27 2.15 14.61
C GLY A 178 1.23 1.83 14.50
N TYR A 179 1.61 0.56 14.68
CA TYR A 179 2.99 0.10 14.78
C TYR A 179 3.64 -0.32 13.46
N ILE A 180 2.89 -0.37 12.35
CA ILE A 180 3.46 -0.79 11.05
C ILE A 180 4.16 0.38 10.36
N HIS A 181 5.18 0.05 9.55
CA HIS A 181 5.92 0.96 8.68
C HIS A 181 5.44 0.82 7.22
#